data_AF-A0A1H7RXV7-F1
#
_entry.id   AF-A0A1H7RXV7-F1
#
_cell.length_a   1.000
_cell.length_b   1.000
_cell.length_c   1.000
_cell.angle_alpha   90.00
_cell.angle_beta   90.00
_cell.angle_gamma   90.00
#
_symmetry.space_group_name_H-M   'P 1'
#
loop_
_entity.id
_entity.type
_entity.pdbx_description
1 polymer ?
#
loop_
_entity_poly.entity_id
_entity_poly.type
_entity_poly.pdbx_seq_one_letter_code
_entity_poly.pdbx_strand_id
1 'polypeptide(L)' 'MYSDSLTAACFCCDQTLHFAPDADQGQVIERYGIVVCTPCFQSSAAGWKPKHEPKLLLQLQQSRIAPPVRNPQGLLPRD' A
#
# COMPACT_ATOMS: atom_id res chain seq x y z
N MET A 1 -20.50 -18.81 -14.60
CA MET A 1 -19.63 -17.64 -14.80
C MET A 1 -19.35 -17.08 -13.42
N TYR A 2 -18.21 -17.44 -12.82
CA TYR A 2 -17.80 -16.90 -11.54
C TYR A 2 -17.07 -15.59 -11.83
N SER A 3 -17.79 -14.47 -11.78
CA SER A 3 -17.14 -13.16 -11.63
C SER A 3 -16.74 -13.04 -10.17
N ASP A 4 -15.68 -13.76 -9.79
CA ASP A 4 -15.01 -13.53 -8.51
C ASP A 4 -14.47 -12.11 -8.57
N SER A 5 -15.21 -11.19 -7.94
CA SER A 5 -14.79 -9.82 -7.79
C SER A 5 -13.58 -9.84 -6.87
N LEU A 6 -12.39 -9.69 -7.43
CA LEU A 6 -11.16 -9.61 -6.66
C LEU A 6 -11.24 -8.33 -5.83
N THR A 7 -11.34 -8.48 -4.52
CA THR A 7 -11.41 -7.35 -3.59
C THR A 7 -10.25 -7.40 -2.62
N ALA A 8 -9.75 -6.22 -2.23
CA ALA A 8 -8.75 -6.10 -1.18
C ALA A 8 -9.00 -4.85 -0.33
N ALA A 9 -8.57 -4.85 0.92
CA ALA A 9 -8.65 -3.67 1.77
C ALA A 9 -7.43 -2.77 1.56
N CYS A 10 -7.64 -1.46 1.42
CA CYS A 10 -6.57 -0.48 1.41
C CYS A 10 -5.80 -0.53 2.73
N PHE A 11 -4.50 -0.74 2.67
CA PHE A 11 -3.65 -0.82 3.85
C PHE A 11 -3.70 0.44 4.75
N CYS A 12 -3.98 1.61 4.18
CA CYS A 12 -3.94 2.88 4.91
C CYS A 12 -5.28 3.31 5.53
N CYS A 13 -6.40 3.07 4.85
CA CYS A 13 -7.73 3.53 5.26
C CYS A 13 -8.76 2.41 5.39
N ASP A 14 -8.34 1.15 5.16
CA ASP A 14 -9.14 -0.07 5.23
C ASP A 14 -10.38 -0.06 4.31
N GLN A 15 -10.46 0.88 3.36
CA GLN A 15 -11.49 0.92 2.33
C GLN A 15 -11.38 -0.30 1.42
N THR A 16 -12.51 -0.96 1.15
CA THR A 16 -12.61 -2.05 0.19
C THR A 16 -12.35 -1.53 -1.23
N LEU A 17 -11.38 -2.14 -1.89
CA LEU A 17 -10.98 -1.90 -3.27
C LEU A 17 -11.52 -3.03 -4.13
N HIS A 18 -12.10 -2.67 -5.26
CA HIS A 18 -12.53 -3.61 -6.27
C HIS A 18 -11.53 -3.56 -7.42
N PHE A 19 -10.97 -4.71 -7.78
CA PHE A 19 -10.13 -4.88 -8.96
C PHE A 19 -11.02 -5.45 -10.06
N ALA A 20 -11.40 -4.58 -10.99
CA ALA A 20 -12.12 -4.95 -12.19
C ALA A 20 -11.22 -4.68 -13.41
N PRO A 21 -11.35 -5.45 -14.51
CA PRO A 21 -10.55 -5.26 -15.72
C PRO A 21 -10.55 -3.82 -16.25
N ASP A 22 -11.66 -3.10 -16.03
CA ASP A 22 -11.87 -1.74 -16.52
C ASP A 22 -11.76 -0.66 -15.42
N ALA A 23 -11.46 -1.05 -14.17
CA ALA A 23 -11.34 -0.14 -13.04
C ALA A 23 -10.42 -0.70 -11.94
N ASP A 24 -9.16 -0.29 -11.97
CA ASP A 24 -8.22 -0.51 -10.86
C ASP A 24 -8.39 0.60 -9.82
N GLN A 25 -9.12 0.30 -8.74
CA GLN A 25 -9.32 1.24 -7.62
C GLN A 25 -8.13 1.29 -6.64
N GLY A 26 -7.06 0.54 -6.92
CA GLY A 26 -5.92 0.39 -6.03
C GLY A 26 -4.58 0.28 -6.76
N GLN A 27 -3.51 0.43 -5.99
CA GLN A 27 -2.13 0.28 -6.40
C GLN A 27 -1.47 -0.76 -5.50
N VAL A 28 -0.85 -1.76 -6.11
CA VAL A 28 -0.02 -2.75 -5.42
C VAL A 28 1.38 -2.16 -5.26
N ILE A 29 1.92 -2.23 -4.05
CA ILE A 29 3.24 -1.71 -3.73
C ILE A 29 4.09 -2.87 -3.25
N GLU A 30 4.73 -3.51 -4.21
CA GLU A 30 5.46 -4.77 -4.04
C GLU A 30 6.53 -4.68 -2.96
N ARG A 31 7.24 -3.55 -2.88
CA ARG A 31 8.27 -3.32 -1.86
C ARG A 31 7.77 -3.55 -0.44
N TYR A 32 6.50 -3.22 -0.17
CA TYR A 32 5.91 -3.38 1.15
C TYR A 32 4.96 -4.58 1.22
N GLY A 33 4.67 -5.24 0.09
CA GLY A 33 3.67 -6.29 0.00
C GLY A 33 2.28 -5.79 0.41
N ILE A 34 1.92 -4.56 0.04
CA ILE A 34 0.64 -3.94 0.39
C ILE A 34 -0.13 -3.52 -0.84
N VAL A 35 -1.43 -3.26 -0.63
CA VAL A 35 -2.30 -2.63 -1.61
C VAL A 35 -2.96 -1.40 -0.99
N VAL A 36 -3.03 -0.32 -1.74
CA VAL A 36 -3.63 0.94 -1.27
C VAL A 36 -4.56 1.53 -2.31
N CYS A 37 -5.56 2.30 -1.89
CA CYS A 37 -6.41 3.02 -2.83
C CYS A 37 -5.62 4.12 -3.56
N THR A 38 -6.08 4.52 -4.74
CA THR A 38 -5.48 5.60 -5.52
C THR A 38 -5.25 6.90 -4.73
N PRO A 39 -6.20 7.38 -3.89
CA PRO A 39 -5.96 8.53 -3.02
C PRO A 39 -4.81 8.35 -2.03
N CYS A 40 -4.70 7.18 -1.39
CA CYS A 40 -3.62 6.90 -0.45
C CYS A 40 -2.26 6.80 -1.17
N PHE A 41 -2.24 6.20 -2.35
CA PHE A 41 -1.06 6.15 -3.22
C PHE A 41 -0.58 7.54 -3.65
N GLN A 42 -1.51 8.42 -4.05
CA GLN A 42 -1.17 9.79 -4.43
C GLN A 42 -0.69 10.61 -3.22
N SER A 43 -1.32 10.42 -2.06
CA SER A 43 -0.95 11.13 -0.82
C SER A 43 0.44 10.75 -0.27
N SER A 44 0.99 9.62 -0.72
CA SER A 44 2.31 9.11 -0.34
C SER A 44 3.39 9.43 -1.38
N ALA A 45 3.15 10.35 -2.33
CA ALA A 45 4.14 10.73 -3.35
C ALA A 45 5.51 11.17 -2.76
N ALA A 46 5.51 11.79 -1.58
CA ALA A 46 6.72 12.21 -0.86
C ALA A 46 7.28 11.12 0.09
N GLY A 47 6.64 9.94 0.14
CA GLY A 47 6.89 8.90 1.12
C GLY A 47 5.71 8.70 2.07
N TRP A 48 5.77 7.63 2.86
CA TRP A 48 4.75 7.29 3.83
C TRP A 48 4.80 8.19 5.06
N LYS A 49 3.63 8.71 5.44
CA LYS A 49 3.50 9.53 6.64
C LYS A 49 3.85 8.72 7.90
N PRO A 50 4.46 9.33 8.93
CA PRO A 50 4.84 8.64 10.17
C PRO A 50 3.70 7.88 10.84
N LYS A 51 2.45 8.32 10.68
CA LYS A 51 1.27 7.61 11.20
C LYS A 51 1.06 6.20 10.61
N HIS A 52 1.56 5.94 9.41
CA HIS A 52 1.45 4.64 8.74
C HIS A 52 2.71 3.77 8.93
N GLU A 53 3.81 4.38 9.37
CA GLU A 53 5.10 3.70 9.51
C GLU A 53 5.04 2.50 10.47
N PRO A 54 4.42 2.56 11.66
CA PRO A 54 4.31 1.37 12.53
C PRO A 54 3.60 0.21 11.85
N LYS A 55 2.53 0.49 11.08
CA LYS A 55 1.77 -0.54 10.35
C LYS A 55 2.66 -1.13 9.24
N LEU A 56 3.37 -0.30 8.47
CA LEU A 56 4.29 -0.73 7.40
C LEU A 56 5.42 -1.61 7.93
N LEU A 57 6.08 -1.20 9.01
CA LEU A 57 7.17 -1.98 9.60
C LEU A 57 6.69 -3.34 10.11
N LEU A 58 5.50 -3.38 10.71
CA LEU A 58 4.89 -4.64 11.13
C LEU A 58 4.59 -5.55 9.93
N GLN A 59 4.04 -5.00 8.85
CA GLN A 59 3.77 -5.74 7.61
C GLN A 59 5.06 -6.31 6.99
N LEU A 60 6.11 -5.48 6.93
CA LEU A 60 7.42 -5.89 6.43
C LEU A 60 8.02 -7.01 7.28
N GLN A 61 7.93 -6.89 8.62
CA GLN A 61 8.37 -7.93 9.55
C GLN A 61 7.61 -9.25 9.34
N GLN A 62 6.28 -9.20 9.22
CA GLN A 62 5.44 -10.36 8.98
C GLN A 62 5.74 -11.03 7.63
N SER A 63 6.00 -10.21 6.61
CA SER A 63 6.32 -10.65 5.25
C SER A 63 7.80 -11.03 5.08
N ARG A 64 8.62 -10.87 6.13
CA ARG A 64 10.08 -11.06 6.11
C ARG A 64 10.79 -10.24 5.03
N ILE A 65 10.25 -9.05 4.74
CA ILE A 65 10.84 -8.08 3.81
C ILE A 65 11.65 -7.08 4.64
N ALA A 66 12.88 -6.79 4.20
CA ALA A 66 13.71 -5.79 4.85
C ALA A 66 13.14 -4.38 4.63
N PRO A 67 13.06 -3.53 5.67
CA PRO A 67 12.62 -2.15 5.49
C PRO A 67 13.59 -1.40 4.58
N PRO A 68 13.08 -0.59 3.62
CA PRO A 68 13.93 0.20 2.75
C PRO A 68 14.62 1.34 3.51
N VAL A 69 15.69 1.84 2.92
CA VAL A 69 16.36 3.06 3.39
C VAL A 69 15.36 4.23 3.27
N ARG A 70 15.30 5.05 4.31
CA ARG A 70 14.47 6.26 4.33
C ARG A 70 14.95 7.25 3.27
N ASN A 71 14.00 7.96 2.68
CA ASN A 71 14.29 8.99 1.69
C ASN A 71 14.93 10.24 2.34
N PRO A 72 15.35 11.27 1.58
CA PRO A 72 15.97 12.49 2.13
C PRO A 72 15.08 13.27 3.12
N GLN A 73 13.77 13.01 3.15
CA GLN A 73 12.82 13.60 4.09
C GLN A 73 12.69 12.79 5.38
N GLY A 74 13.43 11.69 5.53
CA GLY A 74 13.37 10.78 6.67
C GLY A 74 12.12 9.89 6.67
N LEU A 75 11.42 9.78 5.54
CA LEU A 75 10.21 8.96 5.39
C LEU A 75 10.53 7.64 4.69
N LEU A 76 9.69 6.62 4.93
CA LEU A 76 9.73 5.40 4.12
C LEU A 76 9.31 5.74 2.68
N PRO A 77 10.09 5.39 1.64
CA PRO A 77 9.78 5.71 0.25
C PRO A 77 8.49 5.04 -0.21
N ARG A 78 7.82 5.57 -1.23
CA ARG A 78 6.61 4.95 -1.78
C ARG A 78 6.94 3.80 -2.72
N ASP A 79 7.96 4.03 -3.55
CA ASP A 79 8.52 3.08 -4.50
C ASP A 79 9.40 2.05 -3.81
#